data_AF-A0A9E5Y562-F1
#
_entry.id   AF-A0A9E5Y562-F1
#
_cell.length_a   1.000
_cell.length_b   1.000
_cell.length_c   1.000
_cell.angle_alpha   90.00
_cell.angle_beta   90.00
_cell.angle_gamma   90.00
#
_symmetry.space_group_name_H-M   'P 1'
#
loop_
_entity.id
_entity.type
_entity.pdbx_description
1 polymer ?
#
loop_
_entity_poly.entity_id
_entity_poly.type
_entity_poly.pdbx_seq_one_letter_code
_entity_poly.pdbx_strand_id
1 'polypeptide(L)'
;AWFFYSKRDVTKHEESITTQSNPLELPTAFLFALLFVVMVLVTHFVLKYYGNTGLKVLSFIVGFTDIDPFIVSILTSKFKITTLEAGSAILIAAGSNDILKASYAWFFSHRQAGVKSAVALVLLGALTIGLGLVLPYYPGL
;
A
#
# COMPACT_ATOMS: atom_id res chain seq x y z
N ALA A 1 16.45 21.73 43.44
CA ALA A 1 17.27 20.53 43.70
C ALA A 1 17.74 19.88 42.39
N TRP A 2 18.42 20.64 41.52
CA TRP A 2 18.90 20.20 40.20
C TRP A 2 20.45 20.13 40.14
N PHE A 3 21.12 20.22 41.30
CA PHE A 3 22.53 20.60 41.36
C PHE A 3 23.52 19.47 41.72
N PHE A 4 23.09 18.20 41.82
CA PHE A 4 23.95 17.16 42.41
C PHE A 4 24.11 15.85 41.63
N TYR A 5 24.15 15.90 40.31
CA TYR A 5 24.67 14.75 39.56
C TYR A 5 25.53 15.13 38.37
N SER A 6 26.60 15.88 38.66
CA SER A 6 27.80 15.90 37.83
C SER A 6 28.94 15.28 38.62
N LYS A 7 29.29 14.03 38.29
CA LYS A 7 30.68 13.63 38.00
C LYS A 7 30.79 12.16 37.61
N ARG A 8 31.42 11.99 36.44
CA ARG A 8 32.30 10.89 36.02
C ARG A 8 31.61 9.59 35.60
N ASP A 9 31.51 9.47 34.28
CA ASP A 9 32.37 8.52 33.58
C ASP A 9 32.75 9.11 32.21
N VAL A 10 33.94 9.72 32.14
CA VAL A 10 34.62 9.98 30.86
C VAL A 10 35.39 8.69 30.54
N THR A 11 34.64 7.61 30.35
CA THR A 11 35.16 6.35 29.82
C THR A 11 34.90 6.41 28.32
N LYS A 12 35.92 6.91 27.60
CA LYS A 12 36.27 6.58 26.22
C LYS A 12 35.11 5.93 25.43
N HIS A 13 34.15 6.74 24.99
CA HIS A 13 33.39 6.38 23.81
C HIS A 13 34.38 6.53 22.66
N GLU A 14 35.05 5.44 22.32
CA GLU A 14 35.38 5.20 20.92
C GLU A 14 34.13 5.55 20.13
N GLU A 15 34.27 6.41 19.14
CA GLU A 15 33.28 6.62 18.11
C GLU A 15 33.00 5.27 17.48
N SER A 16 32.06 4.51 18.06
CA SER A 16 31.27 3.61 17.29
C SER A 16 30.52 4.54 16.35
N ILE A 17 31.09 4.76 15.17
CA ILE A 17 30.31 4.90 13.96
C ILE A 17 29.43 3.65 13.98
N THR A 18 28.31 3.74 14.68
CA THR A 18 27.15 2.91 14.40
C THR A 18 26.89 3.26 12.96
N THR A 19 27.38 2.42 12.05
CA THR A 19 26.91 2.38 10.69
C THR A 19 25.42 2.18 10.86
N GLN A 20 24.69 3.29 10.84
CA GLN A 20 23.26 3.31 10.84
C GLN A 20 22.89 2.87 9.44
N SER A 21 23.08 1.57 9.20
CA SER A 21 22.70 0.89 7.98
C SER A 21 21.21 1.12 7.90
N ASN A 22 20.79 2.05 7.04
CA ASN A 22 19.38 2.31 6.88
C ASN A 22 18.78 1.00 6.38
N PRO A 23 17.83 0.42 7.13
CA PRO A 23 17.36 -0.94 6.90
C PRO A 23 16.56 -1.12 5.59
N LEU A 24 16.52 -0.09 4.72
CA LEU A 24 15.94 -0.07 3.38
C LEU A 24 16.97 -0.20 2.22
N GLU A 25 18.28 -0.29 2.48
CA GLU A 25 19.24 0.29 1.52
C GLU A 25 19.54 -0.43 0.19
N LEU A 26 19.39 -1.74 0.04
CA LEU A 26 19.52 -2.37 -1.31
C LEU A 26 18.63 -3.61 -1.51
N PRO A 27 18.60 -4.62 -0.61
CA PRO A 27 17.85 -5.85 -0.86
C PRO A 27 16.33 -5.62 -0.96
N THR A 28 15.76 -4.83 -0.05
CA THR A 28 14.34 -4.47 -0.07
C THR A 28 13.99 -3.63 -1.29
N ALA A 29 14.89 -2.73 -1.71
CA ALA A 29 14.73 -1.95 -2.93
C ALA A 29 14.74 -2.84 -4.19
N PHE A 30 15.60 -3.86 -4.24
CA PHE A 30 15.58 -4.86 -5.30
C PHE A 30 14.27 -5.67 -5.31
N LEU A 31 13.73 -6.05 -4.15
CA LEU A 31 12.43 -6.72 -4.07
C LEU A 31 11.31 -5.81 -4.59
N PHE A 32 11.27 -4.55 -4.16
CA PHE A 32 10.27 -3.59 -4.65
C PHE A 32 10.40 -3.38 -6.17
N ALA A 33 11.62 -3.21 -6.68
CA ALA A 33 11.87 -3.09 -8.12
C ALA A 33 11.39 -4.33 -8.90
N LEU A 34 11.65 -5.53 -8.37
CA LEU A 34 11.16 -6.78 -8.95
C LEU A 34 9.62 -6.82 -8.96
N LEU A 35 8.97 -6.54 -7.83
CA LEU A 35 7.51 -6.51 -7.71
C LEU A 35 6.91 -5.46 -8.66
N PHE A 36 7.54 -4.30 -8.78
CA PHE A 36 7.13 -3.25 -9.69
C PHE A 36 7.20 -3.71 -11.15
N VAL A 37 8.32 -4.30 -11.58
CA VAL A 37 8.46 -4.83 -12.95
C VAL A 37 7.42 -5.92 -13.23
N VAL A 38 7.22 -6.85 -12.29
CA VAL A 38 6.19 -7.88 -12.41
C VAL A 38 4.81 -7.25 -12.54
N MET A 39 4.48 -6.24 -11.72
CA MET A 39 3.20 -5.53 -11.81
C MET A 39 3.04 -4.78 -13.13
N VAL A 40 4.09 -4.17 -13.68
CA VAL A 40 4.03 -3.54 -15.01
C VAL A 40 3.67 -4.59 -16.08
N LEU A 41 4.32 -5.76 -16.04
CA LEU A 41 4.06 -6.83 -17.01
C LEU A 41 2.64 -7.39 -16.88
N VAL A 42 2.19 -7.67 -15.66
CA VAL A 42 0.84 -8.17 -15.38
C VAL A 42 -0.22 -7.14 -15.77
N THR A 43 -0.05 -5.88 -15.36
CA THR A 43 -0.99 -4.80 -15.68
C THR A 43 -1.08 -4.59 -17.20
N HIS A 44 0.07 -4.59 -17.91
CA HIS A 44 0.08 -4.50 -19.37
C HIS A 44 -0.64 -5.69 -20.03
N PHE A 45 -0.38 -6.91 -19.55
CA PHE A 45 -1.03 -8.11 -20.06
C PHE A 45 -2.55 -8.04 -19.86
N VAL A 46 -3.00 -7.68 -18.65
CA VAL A 46 -4.42 -7.56 -18.32
C VAL A 46 -5.09 -6.48 -19.18
N LEU A 47 -4.47 -5.31 -19.32
CA LEU A 47 -4.99 -4.24 -20.18
C LEU A 47 -5.08 -4.66 -21.65
N LYS A 48 -4.08 -5.41 -22.15
CA LYS A 48 -4.05 -5.86 -23.55
C LYS A 48 -5.16 -6.87 -23.87
N TYR A 49 -5.43 -7.82 -22.98
CA TYR A 49 -6.37 -8.93 -23.26
C TYR A 49 -7.77 -8.75 -22.66
N TYR A 50 -7.87 -8.03 -21.53
CA TYR A 50 -9.10 -7.89 -20.74
C TYR A 50 -9.56 -6.44 -20.56
N GLY A 51 -8.74 -5.47 -21.01
CA GLY A 51 -9.06 -4.05 -20.96
C GLY A 51 -9.34 -3.53 -19.56
N ASN A 52 -10.21 -2.52 -19.47
CA ASN A 52 -10.55 -1.86 -18.22
C ASN A 52 -11.29 -2.78 -17.23
N THR A 53 -12.13 -3.70 -17.71
CA THR A 53 -12.80 -4.67 -16.84
C THR A 53 -11.78 -5.59 -16.16
N GLY A 54 -10.79 -6.06 -16.91
CA GLY A 54 -9.67 -6.82 -16.36
C GLY A 54 -8.87 -6.02 -15.34
N LEU A 55 -8.63 -4.72 -15.61
CA LEU A 55 -7.94 -3.83 -14.68
C LEU A 55 -8.66 -3.74 -13.33
N LYS A 56 -9.99 -3.60 -13.32
CA LYS A 56 -10.78 -3.56 -12.08
C LYS A 56 -10.69 -4.85 -11.27
N VAL A 57 -10.71 -6.00 -11.95
CA VAL A 57 -10.53 -7.30 -11.28
C VAL A 57 -9.11 -7.44 -10.73
N LEU A 58 -8.10 -7.07 -11.52
CA LEU A 58 -6.71 -7.08 -11.09
C LEU A 58 -6.51 -6.18 -9.87
N SER A 59 -7.04 -4.94 -9.87
CA SER A 59 -7.02 -4.03 -8.74
C SER A 59 -7.57 -4.65 -7.47
N PHE A 60 -8.73 -5.32 -7.57
CA PHE A 60 -9.34 -5.97 -6.42
C PHE A 60 -8.43 -7.07 -5.86
N ILE A 61 -7.86 -7.92 -6.72
CA ILE A 61 -6.97 -9.01 -6.32
C ILE A 61 -5.69 -8.45 -5.68
N VAL A 62 -5.07 -7.46 -6.31
CA VAL A 62 -3.79 -6.89 -5.85
C VAL A 62 -3.92 -6.20 -4.50
N GLY A 63 -5.09 -5.67 -4.16
CA GLY A 63 -5.37 -5.13 -2.82
C GLY A 63 -5.14 -6.15 -1.68
N PHE A 64 -5.17 -7.45 -1.96
CA PHE A 64 -4.83 -8.50 -0.98
C PHE A 64 -3.33 -8.83 -0.89
N THR A 65 -2.51 -8.22 -1.73
CA THR A 65 -1.06 -8.48 -1.84
C THR A 65 -0.28 -7.23 -1.43
N ASP A 66 0.44 -6.61 -2.36
CA ASP A 66 1.11 -5.33 -2.19
C ASP A 66 0.56 -4.34 -3.23
N ILE A 67 -0.11 -3.31 -2.73
CA ILE A 67 -0.74 -2.27 -3.56
C ILE A 67 0.29 -1.30 -4.15
N ASP A 68 1.45 -1.12 -3.50
CA ASP A 68 2.38 -0.04 -3.85
C ASP A 68 3.04 -0.26 -5.22
N PRO A 69 3.62 -1.45 -5.53
CA PRO A 69 4.18 -1.72 -6.84
C PRO A 69 3.13 -1.60 -7.96
N PHE A 70 1.87 -1.92 -7.67
CA PHE A 70 0.78 -1.80 -8.63
C PHE A 70 0.38 -0.36 -8.91
N ILE A 71 0.22 0.47 -7.88
CA ILE A 71 -0.05 1.91 -8.05
C ILE A 71 1.07 2.55 -8.87
N VAL A 72 2.33 2.31 -8.52
CA VAL A 72 3.46 2.85 -9.28
C VAL A 72 3.43 2.31 -10.71
N SER A 73 3.07 1.04 -10.93
CA SER A 73 2.97 0.45 -12.28
C SER A 73 1.96 1.19 -13.15
N ILE A 74 0.80 1.54 -12.61
CA ILE A 74 -0.27 2.27 -13.32
C ILE A 74 0.16 3.71 -13.60
N LEU A 75 0.73 4.38 -12.61
CA LEU A 75 1.09 5.80 -12.70
C LEU A 75 2.33 6.07 -13.56
N THR A 76 3.27 5.14 -13.59
CA THR A 76 4.56 5.33 -14.28
C THR A 76 4.55 4.76 -15.69
N SER A 77 3.73 3.74 -15.95
CA SER A 77 3.69 3.10 -17.25
C SER A 77 2.94 3.96 -18.27
N LYS A 78 3.41 3.94 -19.52
CA LYS A 78 2.74 4.62 -20.65
C LYS A 78 1.58 3.79 -21.20
N PHE A 79 0.76 3.22 -20.32
CA PHE A 79 -0.43 2.48 -20.72
C PHE A 79 -1.45 3.42 -21.37
N LYS A 80 -2.25 2.90 -22.31
CA LYS A 80 -3.41 3.62 -22.86
C LYS A 80 -4.58 3.55 -21.88
N ILE A 81 -4.40 4.10 -20.69
CA ILE A 81 -5.43 4.22 -19.66
C ILE A 81 -5.74 5.69 -19.42
N THR A 82 -7.00 6.01 -19.19
CA THR A 82 -7.41 7.34 -18.80
C THR A 82 -7.13 7.58 -17.31
N THR A 83 -7.03 8.84 -16.89
CA THR A 83 -6.86 9.22 -15.48
C THR A 83 -7.99 8.66 -14.61
N LEU A 84 -9.24 8.62 -15.13
CA LEU A 84 -10.37 8.05 -14.42
C LEU A 84 -10.25 6.54 -14.22
N GLU A 85 -9.73 5.81 -15.22
CA GLU A 85 -9.51 4.36 -15.10
C GLU A 85 -8.40 4.04 -14.11
N ALA A 86 -7.31 4.81 -14.13
CA ALA A 86 -6.26 4.71 -13.13
C ALA A 86 -6.80 5.01 -11.71
N GLY A 87 -7.59 6.09 -11.55
CA GLY A 87 -8.21 6.43 -10.27
C GLY A 87 -9.19 5.34 -9.78
N SER A 88 -10.01 4.79 -10.68
CA SER A 88 -10.92 3.69 -10.41
C SER A 88 -10.16 2.46 -9.91
N ALA A 89 -9.09 2.08 -10.61
CA ALA A 89 -8.24 0.97 -10.26
C ALA A 89 -7.56 1.15 -8.88
N ILE A 90 -7.08 2.36 -8.57
CA ILE A 90 -6.45 2.69 -7.30
C ILE A 90 -7.47 2.61 -6.15
N LEU A 91 -8.66 3.18 -6.33
CA LEU A 91 -9.73 3.13 -5.31
C LEU A 91 -10.18 1.70 -5.00
N ILE A 92 -10.35 0.87 -6.03
CA ILE A 92 -10.73 -0.54 -5.85
C ILE A 92 -9.62 -1.30 -5.09
N ALA A 93 -8.36 -1.09 -5.47
CA ALA A 93 -7.23 -1.74 -4.79
C ALA A 93 -7.09 -1.28 -3.33
N ALA A 94 -7.25 0.03 -3.07
CA ALA A 94 -7.18 0.59 -1.73
C ALA A 94 -8.29 0.04 -0.82
N GLY A 95 -9.52 -0.01 -1.31
CA GLY A 95 -10.63 -0.57 -0.53
C GLY A 95 -10.50 -2.07 -0.30
N SER A 96 -9.94 -2.82 -1.25
CA SER A 96 -9.61 -4.23 -1.08
C SER A 96 -8.54 -4.44 0.01
N ASN A 97 -7.51 -3.61 0.05
CA ASN A 97 -6.50 -3.61 1.11
C ASN A 97 -7.10 -3.30 2.48
N ASP A 98 -8.06 -2.37 2.57
CA ASP A 98 -8.74 -2.08 3.83
C ASP A 98 -9.60 -3.25 4.33
N ILE A 99 -10.24 -4.00 3.42
CA ILE A 99 -10.94 -5.25 3.77
C ILE A 99 -9.94 -6.29 4.30
N LEU A 100 -8.77 -6.42 3.68
CA LEU A 100 -7.72 -7.32 4.19
C LEU A 100 -7.24 -6.89 5.59
N LYS A 101 -6.96 -5.60 5.80
CA LYS A 101 -6.63 -5.06 7.14
C LYS A 101 -7.73 -5.31 8.17
N ALA A 102 -9.00 -5.22 7.76
CA ALA A 102 -10.12 -5.56 8.63
C ALA A 102 -10.10 -7.02 9.05
N SER A 103 -9.77 -7.94 8.14
CA SER A 103 -9.63 -9.36 8.47
C SER A 103 -8.51 -9.59 9.49
N TYR A 104 -7.34 -8.94 9.31
CA TYR A 104 -6.25 -8.99 10.29
C TYR A 104 -6.67 -8.42 11.64
N ALA A 105 -7.34 -7.26 11.64
CA ALA A 105 -7.84 -6.63 12.87
C ALA A 105 -8.84 -7.54 13.60
N TRP A 106 -9.68 -8.28 12.88
CA TRP A 106 -10.61 -9.24 13.46
C TRP A 106 -9.90 -10.46 14.05
N PHE A 107 -8.99 -11.09 13.31
CA PHE A 107 -8.32 -12.32 13.75
C PHE A 107 -7.34 -12.09 14.91
N PHE A 108 -6.61 -10.98 14.90
CA PHE A 108 -5.52 -10.76 15.86
C PHE A 108 -5.89 -9.87 17.05
N SER A 109 -7.09 -9.28 17.08
CA SER A 109 -7.49 -8.42 18.20
C SER A 109 -8.15 -9.18 19.34
N HIS A 110 -7.59 -8.99 20.54
CA HIS A 110 -8.14 -9.52 21.79
C HIS A 110 -9.09 -8.54 22.49
N ARG A 111 -9.34 -7.35 21.92
CA ARG A 111 -10.12 -6.27 22.55
C ARG A 111 -11.28 -5.86 21.66
N GLN A 112 -12.37 -5.39 22.29
CA GLN A 112 -13.51 -4.79 21.59
C GLN A 112 -13.11 -3.66 20.62
N ALA A 113 -11.97 -3.01 20.86
CA ALA A 113 -11.42 -2.00 19.97
C ALA A 113 -11.09 -2.54 18.57
N GLY A 114 -10.52 -3.76 18.43
CA GLY A 114 -10.18 -4.28 17.10
C GLY A 114 -11.38 -4.75 16.31
N VAL A 115 -12.45 -5.18 16.97
CA VAL A 115 -13.74 -5.45 16.30
C VAL A 115 -14.32 -4.16 15.73
N LYS A 116 -14.29 -3.06 16.49
CA LYS A 116 -14.72 -1.73 15.99
C LYS A 116 -13.87 -1.28 14.80
N SER A 117 -12.55 -1.47 14.86
CA SER A 117 -11.65 -1.16 13.74
C SER A 117 -11.94 -2.04 12.51
N ALA A 118 -12.19 -3.33 12.69
CA ALA A 118 -12.54 -4.23 11.59
C ALA A 118 -13.84 -3.80 10.90
N VAL A 119 -14.89 -3.49 11.66
CA VAL A 119 -16.15 -2.98 11.09
C VAL A 119 -15.94 -1.66 10.35
N ALA A 120 -15.21 -0.73 10.93
CA ALA A 120 -14.91 0.55 10.29
C ALA A 120 -14.13 0.38 8.98
N LEU A 121 -13.13 -0.51 8.95
CA LEU A 121 -12.33 -0.80 7.77
C LEU A 121 -13.12 -1.53 6.69
N VAL A 122 -14.03 -2.44 7.03
CA VAL A 122 -14.94 -3.07 6.04
C VAL A 122 -15.87 -2.02 5.43
N LEU A 123 -16.47 -1.15 6.24
CA LEU A 123 -17.35 -0.09 5.73
C LEU A 123 -16.59 0.87 4.82
N LEU A 124 -15.39 1.28 5.24
CA LEU A 124 -14.52 2.14 4.43
C LEU A 124 -14.09 1.44 3.14
N GLY A 125 -13.69 0.18 3.21
CA GLY A 125 -13.28 -0.62 2.05
C GLY A 125 -14.41 -0.83 1.05
N ALA A 126 -15.62 -1.13 1.53
CA ALA A 126 -16.80 -1.27 0.69
C ALA A 126 -17.19 0.06 0.01
N LEU A 127 -17.13 1.16 0.76
CA LEU A 127 -17.42 2.50 0.21
C LEU A 127 -16.38 2.92 -0.83
N THR A 128 -15.10 2.71 -0.57
CA THR A 128 -14.01 3.05 -1.51
C THR A 128 -14.06 2.20 -2.77
N ILE A 129 -14.33 0.90 -2.68
CA ILE A 129 -14.57 0.04 -3.87
C ILE A 129 -15.80 0.52 -4.63
N GLY A 130 -16.90 0.82 -3.93
CA GLY A 130 -18.12 1.34 -4.54
C GLY A 130 -17.88 2.62 -5.33
N LEU A 131 -17.16 3.58 -4.74
CA LEU A 131 -16.73 4.80 -5.43
C LEU A 131 -15.84 4.50 -6.62
N GLY A 132 -14.87 3.59 -6.49
CA GLY A 132 -14.00 3.17 -7.58
C GLY A 132 -14.77 2.56 -8.76
N LEU A 133 -15.82 1.78 -8.50
CA LEU A 133 -16.68 1.22 -9.55
C LEU A 133 -17.53 2.28 -10.24
N VAL A 134 -17.99 3.29 -9.49
CA VAL A 134 -18.85 4.37 -9.97
C VAL A 134 -18.08 5.49 -10.68
N LEU A 135 -16.81 5.71 -10.33
CA LEU A 135 -15.98 6.81 -10.84
C LEU A 135 -15.96 6.91 -12.38
N PRO A 136 -15.79 5.83 -13.16
CA PRO A 136 -15.76 5.91 -14.63
C PRO A 136 -17.05 6.40 -15.27
N TYR A 137 -18.18 6.39 -14.54
CA TYR A 137 -19.48 6.84 -15.03
C TYR A 137 -19.69 8.36 -14.89
N TYR A 138 -18.78 9.07 -14.21
CA TYR A 138 -18.81 10.52 -14.05
C TYR A 138 -17.60 11.18 -14.73
N PRO A 139 -17.54 11.19 -16.07
CA PRO A 139 -16.40 11.69 -16.85
C PRO A 139 -16.18 13.22 -16.76
N GLY A 140 -17.01 13.94 -16.02
CA GLY A 140 -16.96 15.40 -15.85
C GLY A 140 -16.32 15.89 -14.55
N LEU A 141 -15.72 15.00 -13.75
CA LEU A 141 -14.87 15.36 -12.60
C LEU A 141 -13.42 15.57 -13.00
#